data_AF-A0AAE3LHF6-F1
#
_entry.id   AF-A0AAE3LHF6-F1
#
_cell.length_a   1.000
_cell.length_b   1.000
_cell.length_c   1.000
_cell.angle_alpha   90.00
_cell.angle_beta   90.00
_cell.angle_gamma   90.00
#
_symmetry.space_group_name_H-M   'P 1'
#
loop_
_entity.id
_entity.type
_entity.pdbx_description
1 polymer ?
#
loop_
_entity_poly.entity_id
_entity_poly.type
_entity_poly.pdbx_seq_one_letter_code
_entity_poly.pdbx_strand_id
1 'polypeptide(L)'
;MSNIVPAEEFFCNRDTSCCFTGHRDRDLPFGGDVHKQGMKNLLSMLVLMIKEAYSEGCRTFISGMSKGIDLRCAEIVHSLSAQPEYKDMKLVCVLPYAGQRTEMKTPLDSYTYSLILNSCSAVVITSPKYESGCYKKRNSFMVEHSSRLIGVIKEKAKGSGTLQTINMAKRAGLTLNIICLDDNPVFYIDSDSDSRPI
;
A
#
# COMPACT_ATOMS: atom_id res chain seq x y z
N MET A 1 -0.93 21.75 -8.48
CA MET A 1 -2.39 21.60 -8.31
C MET A 1 -2.62 20.16 -7.91
N SER A 2 -3.26 19.91 -6.77
CA SER A 2 -3.58 18.55 -6.34
C SER A 2 -4.81 18.06 -7.09
N ASN A 3 -4.74 16.90 -7.75
CA ASN A 3 -5.86 16.23 -8.41
C ASN A 3 -6.84 15.64 -7.38
N ILE A 4 -7.35 16.47 -6.47
CA ILE A 4 -8.30 16.03 -5.45
C ILE A 4 -9.66 15.84 -6.12
N VAL A 5 -10.22 14.65 -5.95
CA VAL A 5 -11.53 14.27 -6.47
C VAL A 5 -12.41 13.89 -5.28
N PRO A 6 -13.64 14.42 -5.17
CA PRO A 6 -14.62 13.95 -4.19
C PRO A 6 -14.84 12.44 -4.32
N ALA A 7 -15.05 11.74 -3.20
CA ALA A 7 -15.16 10.28 -3.22
C ALA A 7 -16.36 9.80 -4.06
N GLU A 8 -17.45 10.56 -4.01
CA GLU A 8 -18.69 10.35 -4.77
C GLU A 8 -18.56 10.59 -6.28
N GLU A 9 -17.54 11.34 -6.71
CA GLU A 9 -17.28 11.65 -8.12
C GLU A 9 -16.16 10.79 -8.71
N PHE A 10 -15.40 10.10 -7.87
CA PHE A 10 -14.31 9.26 -8.33
C PHE A 10 -14.84 8.01 -9.03
N PHE A 11 -14.34 7.77 -10.25
CA PHE A 11 -14.66 6.58 -11.02
C PHE A 11 -13.37 5.93 -11.55
N CYS A 12 -13.33 4.60 -11.49
CA CYS A 12 -12.32 3.80 -12.18
C CYS A 12 -12.92 2.46 -12.64
N ASN A 13 -12.28 1.82 -13.62
CA ASN A 13 -12.69 0.48 -14.03
C ASN A 13 -12.22 -0.55 -12.98
N ARG A 14 -13.16 -0.97 -12.14
CA ARG A 14 -12.95 -1.94 -11.06
C ARG A 14 -12.21 -3.20 -11.51
N ASP A 15 -12.54 -3.74 -12.68
CA ASP A 15 -11.99 -5.03 -13.15
C ASP A 15 -10.49 -4.95 -13.44
N THR A 16 -10.00 -3.74 -13.72
CA THR A 16 -8.58 -3.42 -13.98
C THR A 16 -7.92 -2.66 -12.82
N SER A 17 -8.50 -2.72 -11.62
CA SER A 17 -8.04 -2.00 -10.45
C SER A 17 -7.55 -2.93 -9.35
N CYS A 18 -6.39 -2.60 -8.76
CA CYS A 18 -5.79 -3.32 -7.65
C CYS A 18 -5.61 -2.38 -6.45
N CYS A 19 -6.10 -2.74 -5.27
CA CYS A 19 -5.82 -1.99 -4.04
C CYS A 19 -4.76 -2.67 -3.17
N PHE A 20 -4.16 -1.87 -2.29
CA PHE A 20 -3.18 -2.33 -1.32
C PHE A 20 -3.75 -2.38 0.09
N THR A 21 -3.21 -3.27 0.92
CA THR A 21 -3.37 -3.19 2.37
C THR A 21 -2.19 -3.82 3.07
N GLY A 22 -1.80 -3.32 4.23
CA GLY A 22 -0.74 -3.97 4.98
C GLY A 22 -0.45 -3.35 6.32
N HIS A 23 0.54 -3.91 6.99
CA HIS A 23 0.99 -3.47 8.29
C HIS A 23 1.73 -2.11 8.26
N ARG A 24 1.72 -1.43 9.40
CA ARG A 24 2.54 -0.24 9.66
C ARG A 24 3.97 -0.69 10.03
N ASP A 25 4.96 0.18 9.87
CA ASP A 25 6.40 -0.11 10.09
C ASP A 25 6.71 -0.94 11.34
N ARG A 26 6.11 -0.62 12.50
CA ARG A 26 6.33 -1.36 13.76
C ARG A 26 6.01 -2.85 13.71
N ASP A 27 5.14 -3.24 12.77
CA ASP A 27 4.66 -4.61 12.59
C ASP A 27 5.35 -5.29 11.39
N LEU A 28 6.25 -4.58 10.69
CA LEU A 28 7.06 -5.07 9.57
C LEU A 28 8.40 -5.63 10.05
N PRO A 29 9.07 -6.46 9.23
CA PRO A 29 10.40 -6.94 9.55
C PRO A 29 11.37 -5.80 9.86
N PHE A 30 12.17 -5.99 10.91
CA PHE A 30 13.14 -4.98 11.38
C PHE A 30 12.55 -3.58 11.59
N GLY A 31 11.25 -3.47 11.92
CA GLY A 31 10.59 -2.18 12.11
C GLY A 31 10.42 -1.37 10.82
N GLY A 32 10.45 -2.02 9.65
CA GLY A 32 10.33 -1.36 8.35
C GLY A 32 11.63 -0.73 7.83
N ASP A 33 12.78 -1.05 8.42
CA ASP A 33 14.09 -0.57 7.97
C ASP A 33 14.45 -1.12 6.58
N VAL A 34 14.39 -0.25 5.58
CA VAL A 34 14.64 -0.58 4.16
C VAL A 34 16.08 -0.99 3.87
N HIS A 35 17.02 -0.76 4.79
CA HIS A 35 18.40 -1.18 4.62
C HIS A 35 18.62 -2.64 5.01
N LYS A 36 17.71 -3.24 5.78
CA LYS A 36 17.79 -4.63 6.22
C LYS A 36 17.40 -5.60 5.10
N GLN A 37 18.12 -6.72 5.01
CA GLN A 37 17.96 -7.66 3.91
C GLN A 37 16.54 -8.22 3.81
N GLY A 38 15.94 -8.58 4.94
CA GLY A 38 14.57 -9.07 4.95
C GLY A 38 13.51 -8.06 4.47
N MET A 39 13.72 -6.76 4.73
CA MET A 39 12.85 -5.71 4.17
C MET A 39 13.08 -5.53 2.67
N LYS A 40 14.33 -5.61 2.18
CA LYS A 40 14.61 -5.63 0.74
C LYS A 40 13.90 -6.78 0.05
N ASN A 41 13.93 -7.98 0.64
CA ASN A 41 13.24 -9.16 0.13
C ASN A 41 11.72 -8.93 0.03
N LEU A 42 11.10 -8.35 1.06
CA LEU A 42 9.68 -7.99 1.05
C LEU A 42 9.35 -6.98 -0.05
N LEU A 43 10.15 -5.93 -0.21
CA LEU A 43 9.98 -4.94 -1.27
C LEU A 43 10.12 -5.56 -2.67
N SER A 44 11.10 -6.44 -2.88
CA SER A 44 11.25 -7.18 -4.14
C SER A 44 10.04 -8.03 -4.48
N MET A 45 9.45 -8.71 -3.49
CA MET A 45 8.21 -9.47 -3.69
C MET A 45 7.01 -8.57 -4.03
N LEU A 46 6.88 -7.41 -3.38
CA LEU A 46 5.84 -6.44 -3.71
C LEU A 46 6.00 -5.90 -5.13
N VAL A 47 7.22 -5.60 -5.56
CA VAL A 47 7.51 -5.20 -6.95
C VAL A 47 7.06 -6.27 -7.93
N LEU A 48 7.37 -7.55 -7.65
CA LEU A 48 6.97 -8.65 -8.51
C LEU A 48 5.44 -8.77 -8.59
N MET A 49 4.73 -8.75 -7.47
CA MET A 49 3.26 -8.84 -7.44
C MET A 49 2.59 -7.66 -8.17
N ILE A 50 3.14 -6.45 -8.06
CA ILE A 50 2.62 -5.26 -8.75
C ILE A 50 2.83 -5.40 -10.27
N LYS A 51 4.01 -5.86 -10.70
CA LYS A 51 4.30 -6.11 -12.12
C LYS A 51 3.42 -7.23 -12.69
N GLU A 52 3.23 -8.30 -11.94
CA GLU A 52 2.33 -9.41 -12.31
C GLU A 52 0.89 -8.91 -12.47
N ALA A 53 0.36 -8.18 -11.49
CA ALA A 53 -0.97 -7.57 -11.59
C ALA A 53 -1.10 -6.66 -12.83
N TYR A 54 -0.07 -5.89 -13.14
CA TYR A 54 -0.04 -5.07 -14.35
C TYR A 54 -0.07 -5.93 -15.63
N SER A 55 0.75 -6.98 -15.70
CA SER A 55 0.78 -7.90 -16.85
C SER A 55 -0.57 -8.61 -17.07
N GLU A 56 -1.31 -8.85 -15.99
CA GLU A 56 -2.65 -9.45 -16.00
C GLU A 56 -3.78 -8.43 -16.25
N GLY A 57 -3.44 -7.21 -16.63
CA GLY A 57 -4.40 -6.19 -17.08
C GLY A 57 -4.76 -5.12 -16.05
N CYS A 58 -4.22 -5.16 -14.83
CA CYS A 58 -4.42 -4.05 -13.89
C CYS A 58 -3.72 -2.78 -14.42
N ARG A 59 -4.41 -1.65 -14.33
CA ARG A 59 -3.90 -0.34 -14.73
C ARG A 59 -4.02 0.69 -13.63
N THR A 60 -5.04 0.58 -12.77
CA THR A 60 -5.22 1.48 -11.64
C THR A 60 -4.77 0.78 -10.36
N PHE A 61 -3.84 1.41 -9.65
CA PHE A 61 -3.36 0.94 -8.36
C PHE A 61 -3.78 1.92 -7.28
N ILE A 62 -4.52 1.43 -6.28
CA ILE A 62 -5.15 2.25 -5.26
C ILE A 62 -4.40 2.04 -3.94
N SER A 63 -3.73 3.09 -3.47
CA SER A 63 -3.06 3.10 -2.17
C SER A 63 -3.83 3.92 -1.17
N GLY A 64 -3.84 3.43 0.07
CA GLY A 64 -4.40 4.15 1.18
C GLY A 64 -3.44 5.15 1.85
N MET A 65 -2.21 5.28 1.35
CA MET A 65 -1.18 6.25 1.80
C MET A 65 -0.80 6.20 3.29
N SER A 66 -1.20 5.16 4.01
CA SER A 66 -0.75 4.92 5.37
C SER A 66 0.74 4.60 5.41
N LYS A 67 1.49 5.16 6.38
CA LYS A 67 2.89 4.77 6.61
C LYS A 67 3.02 3.25 6.78
N GLY A 68 4.03 2.64 6.16
CA GLY A 68 4.16 1.19 6.02
C GLY A 68 3.83 0.73 4.60
N ILE A 69 3.19 -0.43 4.47
CA ILE A 69 3.00 -1.11 3.18
C ILE A 69 2.22 -0.25 2.18
N ASP A 70 1.18 0.46 2.60
CA ASP A 70 0.41 1.36 1.73
C ASP A 70 1.34 2.39 1.04
N LEU A 71 2.20 3.06 1.82
CA LEU A 71 3.14 4.05 1.30
C LEU A 71 4.24 3.40 0.44
N ARG A 72 4.79 2.25 0.85
CA ARG A 72 5.81 1.53 0.07
C ARG A 72 5.29 1.04 -1.27
N CYS A 73 4.06 0.51 -1.32
CA CYS A 73 3.44 0.14 -2.59
C CYS A 73 3.19 1.37 -3.48
N ALA A 74 2.79 2.51 -2.89
CA ALA A 74 2.64 3.76 -3.63
C ALA A 74 3.98 4.25 -4.20
N GLU A 75 5.08 4.17 -3.44
CA GLU A 75 6.44 4.46 -3.91
C GLU A 75 6.84 3.57 -5.10
N ILE A 76 6.55 2.25 -5.01
CA ILE A 76 6.84 1.28 -6.07
C ILE A 76 6.06 1.62 -7.34
N VAL A 77 4.74 1.80 -7.24
CA VAL A 77 3.88 2.13 -8.39
C VAL A 77 4.31 3.45 -9.01
N HIS A 78 4.59 4.48 -8.20
CA HIS A 78 5.10 5.76 -8.70
C HIS A 78 6.39 5.57 -9.50
N SER A 79 7.35 4.80 -8.97
CA SER A 79 8.63 4.53 -9.63
C SER A 79 8.46 3.72 -10.93
N LEU A 80 7.54 2.76 -10.95
CA LEU A 80 7.25 1.96 -12.15
C LEU A 80 6.56 2.79 -13.23
N SER A 81 5.60 3.66 -12.86
CA SER A 81 4.84 4.51 -13.79
C SER A 81 5.71 5.48 -14.61
N ALA A 82 6.92 5.78 -14.13
CA ALA A 82 7.89 6.61 -14.85
C ALA A 82 8.61 5.86 -15.98
N GLN A 83 8.50 4.52 -16.03
CA GLN A 83 9.18 3.70 -17.02
C GLN A 83 8.28 3.51 -18.27
N PRO A 84 8.86 3.51 -19.49
CA PRO A 84 8.07 3.39 -20.72
C PRO A 84 7.18 2.14 -20.82
N GLU A 85 7.60 1.05 -20.17
CA GLU A 85 6.86 -0.22 -20.11
C GLU A 85 5.50 -0.10 -19.39
N TYR A 86 5.38 0.81 -18.41
CA TYR A 86 4.19 0.95 -17.55
C TYR A 86 3.47 2.28 -17.77
N LYS A 87 3.52 2.86 -18.98
CA LYS A 87 3.05 4.22 -19.30
C LYS A 87 1.56 4.50 -19.00
N ASP A 88 0.72 3.47 -18.93
CA ASP A 88 -0.71 3.57 -18.63
C ASP A 88 -1.04 3.12 -17.19
N MET A 89 -0.02 2.87 -16.36
CA MET A 89 -0.15 2.63 -14.93
C MET A 89 -0.54 3.93 -14.22
N LYS A 90 -1.60 3.86 -13.41
CA LYS A 90 -2.16 4.98 -12.66
C LYS A 90 -2.09 4.70 -11.17
N LEU A 91 -1.60 5.67 -10.41
CA LEU A 91 -1.64 5.64 -8.96
C LEU A 91 -2.79 6.52 -8.45
N VAL A 92 -3.67 5.96 -7.63
CA VAL A 92 -4.74 6.67 -6.95
C VAL A 92 -4.49 6.63 -5.45
N CYS A 93 -4.46 7.79 -4.82
CA CYS A 93 -4.20 7.95 -3.39
C CYS A 93 -5.51 8.21 -2.64
N VAL A 94 -5.96 7.27 -1.81
CA VAL A 94 -7.21 7.40 -1.04
C VAL A 94 -6.87 7.69 0.42
N LEU A 95 -7.13 8.91 0.85
CA LEU A 95 -6.87 9.38 2.20
C LEU A 95 -8.13 9.21 3.06
N PRO A 96 -7.98 8.78 4.34
CA PRO A 96 -9.11 8.66 5.25
C PRO A 96 -9.67 10.03 5.62
N TYR A 97 -8.81 11.05 5.69
CA TYR A 97 -9.17 12.45 5.91
C TYR A 97 -8.05 13.37 5.39
N ALA A 98 -8.38 14.64 5.13
CA ALA A 98 -7.46 15.62 4.53
C ALA A 98 -6.15 15.81 5.32
N GLY A 99 -6.21 15.67 6.65
CA GLY A 99 -5.08 15.86 7.55
C GLY A 99 -4.16 14.66 7.73
N GLN A 100 -4.33 13.52 7.03
CA GLN A 100 -3.52 12.31 7.24
C GLN A 100 -2.00 12.57 7.13
N ARG A 101 -1.60 13.55 6.31
CA ARG A 101 -0.19 13.96 6.16
C ARG A 101 0.52 14.23 7.50
N THR A 102 -0.19 14.70 8.53
CA THR A 102 0.41 15.01 9.84
C THR A 102 0.92 13.77 10.58
N GLU A 103 0.54 12.56 10.12
CA GLU A 103 1.06 11.30 10.65
C GLU A 103 2.49 10.98 10.17
N MET A 104 2.99 11.68 9.14
CA MET A 104 4.35 11.50 8.61
C MET A 104 5.37 12.22 9.48
N LYS A 105 5.89 11.52 10.49
CA LYS A 105 6.76 12.09 11.53
C LYS A 105 8.20 12.38 11.10
N THR A 106 8.69 11.73 10.04
CA THR A 106 10.07 11.92 9.57
C THR A 106 10.11 12.85 8.35
N PRO A 107 11.18 13.63 8.16
CA PRO A 107 11.33 14.46 6.96
C PRO A 107 11.26 13.65 5.66
N LEU A 108 11.86 12.46 5.65
CA LEU A 108 11.85 11.56 4.49
C LEU A 108 10.43 11.08 4.15
N ASP A 109 9.67 10.58 5.13
CA ASP A 109 8.29 10.14 4.90
C ASP A 109 7.41 11.30 4.42
N SER A 110 7.57 12.47 5.03
CA SER A 110 6.80 13.68 4.66
C SER A 110 7.11 14.13 3.23
N TYR A 111 8.39 14.09 2.83
CA TYR A 111 8.81 14.38 1.47
C TYR A 111 8.23 13.37 0.48
N THR A 112 8.42 12.07 0.73
CA THR A 112 7.92 11.00 -0.15
C THR A 112 6.40 11.04 -0.30
N TYR A 113 5.68 11.21 0.81
CA TYR A 113 4.23 11.36 0.79
C TYR A 113 3.81 12.59 -0.03
N SER A 114 4.52 13.71 0.08
CA SER A 114 4.27 14.91 -0.75
C SER A 114 4.48 14.66 -2.23
N LEU A 115 5.62 14.05 -2.57
CA LEU A 115 6.00 13.73 -3.93
C LEU A 115 4.93 12.86 -4.61
N ILE A 116 4.50 11.81 -3.91
CA ILE A 116 3.47 10.89 -4.42
C ILE A 116 2.13 11.61 -4.61
N LEU A 117 1.65 12.38 -3.63
CA LEU A 117 0.37 13.08 -3.79
C LEU A 117 0.39 14.10 -4.93
N ASN A 118 1.53 14.71 -5.21
CA ASN A 118 1.66 15.69 -6.31
C ASN A 118 1.78 15.06 -7.69
N SER A 119 2.11 13.77 -7.78
CA SER A 119 2.36 13.07 -9.05
C SER A 119 1.35 11.96 -9.33
N CYS A 120 0.53 11.57 -8.36
CA CYS A 120 -0.52 10.58 -8.55
C CYS A 120 -1.62 11.07 -9.50
N SER A 121 -2.33 10.12 -10.10
CA SER A 121 -3.40 10.41 -11.05
C SER A 121 -4.60 11.09 -10.37
N ALA A 122 -4.94 10.67 -9.15
CA ALA A 122 -6.00 11.27 -8.36
C ALA A 122 -5.75 11.09 -6.85
N VAL A 123 -6.22 12.06 -6.07
CA VAL A 123 -6.30 12.01 -4.61
C VAL A 123 -7.77 11.98 -4.23
N VAL A 124 -8.22 10.95 -3.53
CA VAL A 124 -9.59 10.85 -3.01
C VAL A 124 -9.56 11.01 -1.50
N ILE A 125 -10.48 11.79 -0.94
CA ILE A 125 -10.59 11.98 0.51
C ILE A 125 -11.96 11.48 0.95
N THR A 126 -12.01 10.43 1.79
CA THR A 126 -13.30 9.79 2.15
C THR A 126 -14.05 10.46 3.30
N SER A 127 -13.37 11.26 4.12
CA SER A 127 -13.97 12.04 5.20
C SER A 127 -13.33 13.44 5.29
N PRO A 128 -14.09 14.51 5.55
CA PRO A 128 -13.53 15.87 5.59
C PRO A 128 -12.54 16.08 6.74
N LYS A 129 -12.76 15.40 7.88
CA LYS A 129 -11.94 15.48 9.09
C LYS A 129 -11.75 14.10 9.71
N TYR A 130 -10.83 14.00 10.66
CA TYR A 130 -10.65 12.76 11.43
C TYR A 130 -11.90 12.47 12.25
N GLU A 131 -12.45 11.27 12.06
CA GLU A 131 -13.58 10.74 12.83
C GLU A 131 -13.36 9.24 13.08
N SER A 132 -13.96 8.72 14.14
CA SER A 132 -13.94 7.29 14.40
C SER A 132 -14.52 6.53 13.19
N GLY A 133 -13.75 5.60 12.64
CA GLY A 133 -14.16 4.81 11.47
C GLY A 133 -13.74 5.37 10.10
N CYS A 134 -13.14 6.57 10.00
CA CYS A 134 -12.67 7.12 8.71
C CYS A 134 -11.71 6.18 7.95
N TYR A 135 -10.82 5.50 8.68
CA TYR A 135 -9.93 4.47 8.13
C TYR A 135 -10.67 3.26 7.55
N LYS A 136 -11.75 2.82 8.21
CA LYS A 136 -12.57 1.72 7.72
C LYS A 136 -13.35 2.14 6.47
N LYS A 137 -13.89 3.37 6.45
CA LYS A 137 -14.54 3.95 5.27
C LYS A 137 -13.59 4.03 4.07
N ARG A 138 -12.36 4.51 4.31
CA ARG A 138 -11.26 4.51 3.33
C ARG A 138 -10.96 3.12 2.79
N ASN A 139 -10.87 2.11 3.66
CA ASN A 139 -10.61 0.73 3.24
C ASN A 139 -11.78 0.15 2.42
N SER A 140 -13.03 0.41 2.83
CA SER A 140 -14.23 0.04 2.07
C SER A 140 -14.23 0.60 0.66
N PHE A 141 -13.94 1.90 0.55
CA PHE A 141 -13.82 2.56 -0.74
C PHE A 141 -12.79 1.88 -1.65
N MET A 142 -11.59 1.59 -1.13
CA MET A 142 -10.54 0.91 -1.91
C MET A 142 -10.96 -0.49 -2.39
N VAL A 143 -11.66 -1.25 -1.56
CA VAL A 143 -12.15 -2.60 -1.90
C VAL A 143 -13.28 -2.55 -2.93
N GLU A 144 -14.22 -1.62 -2.78
CA GLU A 144 -15.34 -1.44 -3.71
C GLU A 144 -14.86 -1.06 -5.12
N HIS A 145 -13.75 -0.34 -5.22
CA HIS A 145 -13.17 0.13 -6.48
C HIS A 145 -12.08 -0.78 -7.06
N SER A 146 -11.91 -2.02 -6.54
CA SER A 146 -10.89 -2.96 -7.01
C SER A 146 -11.44 -4.37 -7.25
N SER A 147 -10.84 -5.08 -8.21
CA SER A 147 -11.04 -6.52 -8.45
C SER A 147 -9.92 -7.36 -7.83
N ARG A 148 -8.80 -6.73 -7.46
CA ARG A 148 -7.64 -7.37 -6.85
C ARG A 148 -7.20 -6.64 -5.59
N LEU A 149 -6.68 -7.40 -4.63
CA LEU A 149 -5.97 -6.86 -3.48
C LEU A 149 -4.60 -7.52 -3.34
N ILE A 150 -3.55 -6.70 -3.24
CA ILE A 150 -2.22 -7.14 -2.81
C ILE A 150 -2.05 -6.71 -1.34
N GLY A 151 -1.66 -7.64 -0.48
CA GLY A 151 -1.49 -7.28 0.93
C GLY A 151 -0.41 -8.04 1.68
N VAL A 152 0.00 -7.45 2.80
CA VAL A 152 1.04 -8.00 3.69
C VAL A 152 0.49 -8.06 5.12
N ILE A 153 0.52 -9.25 5.72
CA ILE A 153 -0.06 -9.50 7.04
C ILE A 153 0.87 -10.37 7.90
N LYS A 154 0.72 -10.27 9.22
CA LYS A 154 1.25 -11.17 10.25
C LYS A 154 0.11 -12.03 10.82
N GLU A 155 0.28 -13.35 10.99
CA GLU A 155 -0.77 -14.28 11.45
C GLU A 155 -1.38 -13.86 12.80
N LYS A 156 -0.54 -13.36 13.71
CA LYS A 156 -0.98 -12.94 15.06
C LYS A 156 -1.78 -11.63 15.08
N ALA A 157 -2.13 -11.06 13.92
CA ALA A 157 -2.81 -9.77 13.81
C ALA A 157 -4.35 -9.84 13.92
N LYS A 158 -4.89 -10.69 14.81
CA LYS A 158 -6.35 -10.75 15.07
C LYS A 158 -6.85 -9.35 15.46
N GLY A 159 -7.90 -8.89 14.79
CA GLY A 159 -8.50 -7.57 15.02
C GLY A 159 -7.80 -6.39 14.32
N SER A 160 -6.66 -6.61 13.63
CA SER A 160 -5.97 -5.53 12.90
C SER A 160 -6.81 -4.97 11.75
N GLY A 161 -6.62 -3.68 11.45
CA GLY A 161 -7.28 -3.04 10.30
C GLY A 161 -6.95 -3.72 8.96
N THR A 162 -5.73 -4.24 8.81
CA THR A 162 -5.28 -5.01 7.65
C THR A 162 -6.09 -6.30 7.47
N LEU A 163 -6.24 -7.10 8.52
CA LEU A 163 -7.05 -8.33 8.47
C LEU A 163 -8.53 -8.02 8.16
N GLN A 164 -9.05 -6.93 8.71
CA GLN A 164 -10.42 -6.49 8.42
C GLN A 164 -10.60 -6.15 6.93
N THR A 165 -9.63 -5.47 6.30
CA THR A 165 -9.64 -5.17 4.86
C THR A 165 -9.54 -6.44 4.02
N ILE A 166 -8.64 -7.37 4.36
CA ILE A 166 -8.51 -8.64 3.64
C ILE A 166 -9.83 -9.43 3.71
N ASN A 167 -10.45 -9.51 4.88
CA ASN A 167 -11.75 -10.18 5.03
C ASN A 167 -12.87 -9.47 4.24
N MET A 168 -12.82 -8.15 4.14
CA MET A 168 -13.75 -7.38 3.32
C MET A 168 -13.56 -7.66 1.83
N ALA A 169 -12.32 -7.66 1.35
CA ALA A 169 -11.96 -7.99 -0.03
C ALA A 169 -12.37 -9.42 -0.40
N LYS A 170 -12.14 -10.38 0.51
CA LYS A 170 -12.60 -11.77 0.35
C LYS A 170 -14.11 -11.86 0.16
N ARG A 171 -14.90 -11.15 1.00
CA ARG A 171 -16.36 -11.13 0.89
C ARG A 171 -16.85 -10.44 -0.39
N ALA A 172 -16.11 -9.45 -0.87
CA ALA A 172 -16.40 -8.73 -2.11
C ALA A 172 -15.90 -9.47 -3.37
N GLY A 173 -15.34 -10.68 -3.23
CA GLY A 173 -14.90 -11.51 -4.36
C GLY A 173 -13.65 -11.01 -5.07
N LEU A 174 -12.78 -10.26 -4.39
CA LEU A 174 -11.51 -9.82 -4.97
C LEU A 174 -10.53 -11.00 -5.07
N THR A 175 -9.70 -11.00 -6.10
CA THR A 175 -8.51 -11.85 -6.17
C THR A 175 -7.51 -11.36 -5.12
N LEU A 176 -7.04 -12.25 -4.23
CA LEU A 176 -6.17 -11.88 -3.11
C LEU A 176 -4.75 -12.42 -3.31
N ASN A 177 -3.77 -11.52 -3.37
CA ASN A 177 -2.35 -11.86 -3.35
C ASN A 177 -1.76 -11.42 -2.00
N ILE A 178 -1.68 -12.35 -1.05
CA ILE A 178 -1.29 -12.03 0.34
C ILE A 178 0.09 -12.61 0.64
N ILE A 179 0.98 -11.75 1.13
CA ILE A 179 2.23 -12.14 1.77
C ILE A 179 1.97 -12.27 3.27
N CYS A 180 2.08 -13.49 3.80
CA CYS A 180 2.13 -13.72 5.23
C CYS A 180 3.58 -13.65 5.70
N LEU A 181 3.90 -12.71 6.58
CA LEU A 181 5.25 -12.49 7.07
C LEU A 181 5.76 -13.67 7.92
N ASP A 182 4.88 -14.29 8.70
CA ASP A 182 5.24 -15.39 9.60
C ASP A 182 5.54 -16.70 8.82
N ASP A 183 5.04 -16.83 7.59
CA ASP A 183 5.19 -18.03 6.78
C ASP A 183 6.55 -18.12 6.08
N ASN A 184 7.28 -17.00 6.00
CA ASN A 184 8.52 -16.93 5.26
C ASN A 184 9.66 -16.31 6.09
N PRO A 185 10.58 -17.14 6.63
CA PRO A 185 11.68 -16.66 7.46
C PRO A 185 12.65 -15.76 6.70
N VAL A 186 12.63 -15.75 5.35
CA VAL A 186 13.49 -14.90 4.52
C VAL A 186 13.33 -13.41 4.80
N PHE A 187 12.19 -13.01 5.37
CA PHE A 187 11.92 -11.64 5.77
C PHE A 187 12.62 -11.24 7.08
N TYR A 188 13.15 -12.19 7.84
CA TYR A 188 13.81 -11.95 9.12
C TYR A 188 15.29 -12.34 9.12
N ILE A 189 15.87 -12.55 7.94
CA ILE A 189 17.31 -12.75 7.77
C ILE A 189 18.00 -11.39 7.60
N ASP A 190 19.10 -11.18 8.32
CA ASP A 190 19.99 -10.04 8.16
C ASP A 190 21.40 -10.55 7.83
N SER A 191 21.93 -10.16 6.68
CA SER A 191 23.24 -10.58 6.19
C SER A 191 24.41 -10.03 7.02
N ASP A 192 24.15 -9.07 7.92
CA ASP A 192 25.16 -8.40 8.75
C ASP A 192 25.43 -9.11 10.08
N SER A 193 24.90 -10.32 10.31
CA SER A 193 25.02 -11.02 11.60
C SER A 193 26.24 -11.95 11.75
N ASP A 194 27.10 -12.08 10.73
CA ASP A 194 28.37 -12.83 10.83
C ASP A 194 29.59 -11.90 10.84
N SER A 195 29.83 -11.22 11.95
CA SER A 195 31.18 -10.78 12.36
C SER A 195 31.20 -10.36 13.84
N ARG A 196 31.12 -11.34 14.74
CA ARG A 196 31.76 -11.17 16.05
C ARG A 196 33.10 -11.92 16.01
N PRO A 197 34.25 -11.23 16.03
CA PRO A 197 35.50 -11.91 16.33
C PRO A 197 35.41 -12.44 17.77
N ILE A 198 35.68 -13.74 17.91
CA ILE A 198 35.96 -14.40 19.20
C ILE A 198 37.30 -13.87 19.71
#